data_AF-A0A9Q3EFA5-F1
#
_entry.id   AF-A0A9Q3EFA5-F1
#
_cell.length_a   1.000
_cell.length_b   1.000
_cell.length_c   1.000
_cell.angle_alpha   90.00
_cell.angle_beta   90.00
_cell.angle_gamma   90.00
#
_symmetry.space_group_name_H-M   'P 1'
#
loop_
_entity.id
_entity.type
_entity.pdbx_description
1 polymer ?
#
loop_
_entity_poly.entity_id
_entity_poly.type
_entity_poly.pdbx_seq_one_letter_code
_entity_poly.pdbx_strand_id
1 'polypeptide(L)'
;MYVSYHKDGWNTWLPLAEFAYNNSDHSSTKQSPFFTVYGRDPQFDSVHITQDNPAGKLSTKIQSVQKDVKRELELAINLFKRYADQSRASPPVLNPVDMKVSTHAYHLKLPSQWKSIHPVFPISLLEPVKISTIPNPHQEAPPPITIEEEEEWEVSQVLDSKLKRRKLWYLVEWKGFGQDPERSTWEPAENLKNCPEIVKYFHSLYPDKPGPNYSKA
;
A
#
# COMPACT_ATOMS: atom_id res chain seq x y z
N MET A 1 15.24 8.83 44.18
CA MET A 1 15.65 7.64 43.39
C MET A 1 17.16 7.62 43.36
N TYR A 2 17.79 6.54 43.83
CA TYR A 2 19.24 6.38 43.81
C TYR A 2 19.60 5.25 42.84
N VAL A 3 20.57 5.49 41.96
CA VAL A 3 21.15 4.50 41.05
C VAL A 3 22.54 4.16 41.59
N SER A 4 22.81 2.89 41.86
CA SER A 4 24.15 2.43 42.27
C SER A 4 25.13 2.48 41.09
N TYR A 5 26.39 2.83 41.37
CA TYR A 5 27.46 2.99 40.37
C TYR A 5 27.75 1.71 39.56
N HIS A 6 27.59 0.55 40.17
CA HIS A 6 27.68 -0.75 39.51
C HIS A 6 26.28 -1.20 39.06
N LYS A 7 26.10 -1.43 37.76
CA LYS A 7 24.83 -1.77 37.09
C LYS A 7 24.41 -3.23 37.33
N ASP A 8 24.61 -3.74 38.54
CA ASP A 8 24.63 -5.19 38.81
C ASP A 8 23.35 -5.68 39.50
N GLY A 9 22.44 -4.76 39.84
CA GLY A 9 21.21 -5.06 40.60
C GLY A 9 19.94 -5.25 39.77
N TRP A 10 20.03 -5.27 38.43
CA TRP A 10 18.84 -5.32 37.55
C TRP A 10 17.96 -6.55 37.81
N ASN A 11 18.56 -7.69 38.19
CA ASN A 11 17.87 -8.92 38.55
C ASN A 11 16.96 -8.75 39.79
N THR A 12 17.34 -7.88 40.73
CA THR A 12 16.60 -7.62 41.97
C THR A 12 15.40 -6.71 41.71
N TRP A 13 15.52 -5.82 40.72
CA TRP A 13 14.45 -4.92 40.29
C TRP A 13 13.55 -5.53 39.21
N LEU A 14 13.97 -6.61 38.56
CA LEU A 14 13.22 -7.25 37.48
C LEU A 14 11.78 -7.62 37.89
N PRO A 15 11.53 -8.23 39.07
CA PRO A 15 10.17 -8.55 39.49
C PRO A 15 9.30 -7.30 39.68
N LEU A 16 9.87 -6.22 40.22
CA LEU A 16 9.15 -4.96 40.41
C LEU A 16 8.88 -4.25 39.07
N ALA A 17 9.86 -4.28 38.16
CA ALA A 17 9.72 -3.72 36.82
C ALA A 17 8.68 -4.49 35.99
N GLU A 18 8.68 -5.82 36.07
CA GLU A 18 7.68 -6.68 35.44
C GLU A 18 6.28 -6.38 36.00
N PHE A 19 6.14 -6.28 37.32
CA PHE A 19 4.87 -5.92 37.96
C PHE A 19 4.38 -4.53 37.54
N ALA A 20 5.27 -3.53 37.53
CA ALA A 20 4.95 -2.18 37.09
C ALA A 20 4.55 -2.15 35.60
N TYR A 21 5.28 -2.85 34.74
CA TYR A 21 4.98 -2.96 33.32
C TYR A 21 3.62 -3.64 33.07
N ASN A 22 3.35 -4.75 33.76
CA ASN A 22 2.10 -5.51 33.62
C ASN A 22 0.87 -4.76 34.14
N ASN A 23 1.05 -3.78 35.04
CA ASN A 23 -0.02 -2.93 35.57
C ASN A 23 -0.10 -1.54 34.92
N SER A 24 0.82 -1.20 34.02
CA SER A 24 0.79 0.09 33.32
C SER A 24 -0.09 0.03 32.08
N ASP A 25 -0.84 1.09 31.81
CA ASP A 25 -1.65 1.19 30.59
C ASP A 25 -0.77 1.24 29.34
N HIS A 26 -1.01 0.33 28.41
CA HIS A 26 -0.31 0.34 27.14
C HIS A 26 -0.96 1.34 26.16
N SER A 27 -0.15 2.14 25.47
CA SER A 27 -0.63 3.27 24.65
C SER A 27 -1.61 2.87 23.55
N SER A 28 -1.45 1.66 23.00
CA SER A 28 -2.24 1.10 21.90
C SER A 28 -3.53 0.43 22.35
N THR A 29 -3.63 -0.02 23.61
CA THR A 29 -4.80 -0.77 24.12
C THR A 29 -5.56 -0.01 25.19
N LYS A 30 -4.97 1.06 25.76
CA LYS A 30 -5.52 1.87 26.87
C LYS A 30 -5.92 1.04 28.10
N GLN A 31 -5.28 -0.12 28.26
CA GLN A 31 -5.55 -1.08 29.31
C GLN A 31 -4.21 -1.71 29.73
N SER A 32 -4.10 -2.11 31.00
CA SER A 32 -2.94 -2.86 31.48
C SER A 32 -2.93 -4.30 30.93
N PRO A 33 -1.75 -4.89 30.68
CA PRO A 33 -1.63 -6.32 30.35
C PRO A 33 -2.34 -7.22 31.37
N PHE A 34 -2.21 -6.91 32.67
CA PHE A 34 -2.82 -7.68 33.75
C PHE A 34 -4.35 -7.62 33.70
N PHE A 35 -4.93 -6.43 33.50
CA PHE A 35 -6.38 -6.27 33.35
C PHE A 35 -6.91 -7.01 32.11
N THR A 36 -6.16 -7.02 31.02
CA THR A 36 -6.54 -7.72 29.79
C THR A 36 -6.61 -9.25 29.98
N VAL A 37 -5.71 -9.81 30.78
CA VAL A 37 -5.65 -11.26 31.05
C VAL A 37 -6.66 -11.67 32.12
N TYR A 38 -6.77 -10.89 33.20
CA TYR A 38 -7.50 -11.31 34.41
C TYR A 38 -8.82 -10.56 34.64
N GLY A 39 -9.12 -9.50 33.88
CA GLY A 39 -10.35 -8.70 34.00
C GLY A 39 -10.45 -7.84 35.28
N ARG A 40 -9.35 -7.75 36.04
CA ARG A 40 -9.18 -6.98 37.28
C ARG A 40 -7.71 -6.60 37.47
N ASP A 41 -7.45 -5.44 38.04
CA ASP A 41 -6.11 -5.03 38.50
C ASP A 41 -5.84 -5.58 39.92
N PRO A 42 -4.57 -5.83 40.29
CA PRO A 42 -4.24 -6.36 41.61
C PRO A 42 -4.49 -5.29 42.68
N GLN A 43 -5.46 -5.53 43.57
CA GLN A 43 -5.67 -4.75 44.78
C GLN A 43 -5.00 -5.46 45.97
N PHE A 44 -4.22 -4.72 46.76
CA PHE A 44 -3.60 -5.21 48.00
C PHE A 44 -4.57 -5.11 49.20
N ASP A 45 -5.86 -5.35 48.98
CA ASP A 45 -6.84 -5.31 50.06
C ASP A 45 -6.96 -6.68 50.75
N SER A 46 -7.10 -6.62 52.08
CA SER A 46 -7.27 -7.79 52.94
C SER A 46 -8.55 -8.53 52.55
N VAL A 47 -8.42 -9.82 52.23
CA VAL A 47 -9.45 -10.65 51.58
C VAL A 47 -10.77 -10.69 52.38
N HIS A 48 -11.82 -10.06 51.85
CA HIS A 48 -13.20 -10.39 52.22
C HIS A 48 -13.77 -11.38 51.19
N ILE A 49 -13.97 -12.63 51.60
CA ILE A 49 -14.54 -13.69 50.76
C ILE A 49 -16.06 -13.50 50.74
N THR A 50 -16.61 -12.90 49.69
CA THR A 50 -18.05 -12.95 49.42
C THR A 50 -18.43 -14.25 48.72
N GLN A 51 -19.39 -14.99 49.29
CA GLN A 51 -19.93 -16.28 48.81
C GLN A 51 -20.88 -16.15 47.62
N ASP A 52 -20.48 -15.45 46.55
CA ASP A 52 -21.26 -15.44 45.31
C ASP A 52 -20.41 -16.08 44.21
N ASN A 53 -20.97 -17.00 43.40
CA ASN A 53 -20.20 -17.69 42.35
C ASN A 53 -19.87 -16.69 41.22
N PRO A 54 -18.67 -16.08 41.19
CA PRO A 54 -18.39 -14.91 40.38
C PRO A 54 -17.82 -15.27 38.99
N ALA A 55 -17.56 -16.56 38.74
CA ALA A 55 -16.79 -17.02 37.60
C ALA A 55 -17.47 -16.74 36.25
N GLY A 56 -18.80 -16.89 36.17
CA GLY A 56 -19.56 -16.63 34.94
C GLY A 56 -19.55 -15.14 34.54
N LYS A 57 -19.81 -14.25 35.50
CA LYS A 57 -19.79 -12.78 35.30
C LYS A 57 -18.38 -12.27 34.98
N LEU A 58 -17.36 -12.91 35.57
CA LEU A 58 -15.95 -12.58 35.29
C LEU A 58 -15.55 -13.00 33.87
N SER A 59 -15.93 -14.20 33.43
CA SER A 59 -15.60 -14.71 32.10
C SER A 59 -16.21 -13.84 30.98
N THR A 60 -17.48 -13.45 31.10
CA THR A 60 -18.10 -12.54 30.12
C THR A 60 -17.43 -11.17 30.09
N LYS A 61 -17.01 -10.64 31.25
CA LYS A 61 -16.26 -9.39 31.36
C LYS A 61 -14.87 -9.50 30.72
N ILE A 62 -14.14 -10.59 30.95
CA ILE A 62 -12.83 -10.81 30.32
C ILE A 62 -12.98 -10.88 28.79
N GLN A 63 -13.98 -11.61 28.30
CA GLN A 63 -14.25 -11.71 26.86
C GLN A 63 -14.57 -10.34 26.24
N SER A 64 -15.36 -9.49 26.91
CA SER A 64 -15.65 -8.15 26.41
C SER A 64 -14.39 -7.28 26.36
N VAL A 65 -13.57 -7.29 27.43
CA VAL A 65 -12.32 -6.54 27.49
C VAL A 65 -11.35 -6.99 26.40
N GLN A 66 -11.19 -8.30 26.20
CA GLN A 66 -10.34 -8.85 25.14
C GLN A 66 -10.82 -8.45 23.74
N LYS A 67 -12.13 -8.42 23.52
CA LYS A 67 -12.72 -7.96 22.25
C LYS A 67 -12.43 -6.48 21.99
N ASP A 68 -12.51 -5.65 23.02
CA ASP A 68 -12.23 -4.22 22.90
C ASP A 68 -10.75 -3.94 22.67
N VAL A 69 -9.86 -4.61 23.41
CA VAL A 69 -8.41 -4.53 23.21
C VAL A 69 -8.02 -4.94 21.78
N LYS A 70 -8.63 -6.01 21.26
CA LYS A 70 -8.40 -6.45 19.88
C LYS A 70 -8.82 -5.38 18.87
N ARG A 71 -9.98 -4.74 19.08
CA ARG A 71 -10.47 -3.65 18.23
C ARG A 71 -9.50 -2.47 18.21
N GLU A 72 -9.05 -2.02 19.38
CA GLU A 72 -8.11 -0.89 19.49
C GLU A 72 -6.77 -1.21 18.83
N LEU A 73 -6.27 -2.45 18.97
CA LEU A 73 -5.06 -2.88 18.31
C LEU A 73 -5.21 -2.85 16.77
N GLU A 74 -6.33 -3.34 16.25
CA GLU A 74 -6.64 -3.27 14.82
C GLU A 74 -6.74 -1.81 14.33
N LEU A 75 -7.34 -0.92 15.12
CA LEU A 75 -7.40 0.52 14.80
C LEU A 75 -6.00 1.13 14.76
N ALA A 76 -5.17 0.86 15.77
CA ALA A 76 -3.79 1.35 15.82
C ALA A 76 -2.97 0.86 14.61
N ILE A 77 -3.05 -0.43 14.28
CA ILE A 77 -2.37 -1.01 13.11
C ILE A 77 -2.82 -0.30 11.83
N ASN A 78 -4.12 -0.07 11.66
CA ASN A 78 -4.66 0.62 10.48
C ASN A 78 -4.21 2.09 10.41
N LEU A 79 -4.14 2.79 11.54
CA LEU A 79 -3.62 4.15 11.60
C LEU A 79 -2.14 4.19 11.20
N PHE A 80 -1.31 3.35 11.80
CA PHE A 80 0.11 3.23 11.44
C PHE A 80 0.29 2.93 9.95
N LYS A 81 -0.51 2.01 9.39
CA LYS A 81 -0.52 1.73 7.96
C LYS A 81 -0.86 2.96 7.12
N ARG A 82 -1.92 3.69 7.45
CA ARG A 82 -2.30 4.92 6.73
C ARG A 82 -1.20 5.97 6.74
N TYR A 83 -0.58 6.22 7.90
CA TYR A 83 0.51 7.17 8.01
C TYR A 83 1.75 6.73 7.22
N ALA A 84 2.11 5.44 7.26
CA ALA A 84 3.21 4.91 6.47
C ALA A 84 2.94 4.99 4.96
N ASP A 85 1.72 4.63 4.54
CA ASP A 85 1.32 4.63 3.13
C ASP A 85 1.27 6.05 2.53
N GLN A 86 0.99 7.10 3.32
CA GLN A 86 1.05 8.50 2.87
C GLN A 86 2.43 8.91 2.34
N SER A 87 3.50 8.34 2.89
CA SER A 87 4.89 8.64 2.48
C SER A 87 5.47 7.56 1.58
N ARG A 88 4.67 6.58 1.16
CA ARG A 88 5.14 5.43 0.39
C ARG A 88 5.20 5.77 -1.09
N ALA A 89 6.37 5.63 -1.70
CA ALA A 89 6.53 5.64 -3.14
C ALA A 89 6.20 4.27 -3.74
N SER A 90 5.84 4.22 -5.02
CA SER A 90 5.70 2.97 -5.76
C SER A 90 6.99 2.14 -5.67
N PRO A 91 6.89 0.81 -5.52
CA PRO A 91 8.06 -0.05 -5.47
C PRO A 91 8.96 0.18 -6.69
N PRO A 92 10.26 0.49 -6.48
CA PRO A 92 11.20 0.63 -7.57
C PRO A 92 11.41 -0.72 -8.25
N VAL A 93 11.46 -0.72 -9.58
CA VAL A 93 11.82 -1.92 -10.35
C VAL A 93 13.29 -2.21 -10.08
N LEU A 94 13.56 -3.33 -9.42
CA LEU A 94 14.91 -3.80 -9.17
C LEU A 94 15.32 -4.77 -10.28
N ASN A 95 16.59 -4.68 -10.67
CA ASN A 95 17.20 -5.61 -11.62
C ASN A 95 17.17 -7.05 -11.07
N PRO A 96 17.29 -8.07 -11.93
CA PRO A 96 17.10 -9.47 -11.55
C PRO A 96 17.96 -9.87 -10.35
N VAL A 97 17.35 -10.73 -9.52
CA VAL A 97 17.90 -11.35 -8.30
C VAL A 97 19.34 -11.84 -8.51
N ASP A 98 20.21 -11.58 -7.52
CA ASP A 98 21.61 -12.01 -7.58
C ASP A 98 21.76 -13.48 -7.16
N MET A 99 21.14 -13.84 -6.02
CA MET A 99 21.28 -15.18 -5.45
C MET A 99 20.11 -15.54 -4.53
N LYS A 100 19.66 -16.80 -4.59
CA LYS A 100 18.78 -17.37 -3.56
C LYS A 100 19.61 -17.73 -2.32
N VAL A 101 19.35 -17.06 -1.20
CA VAL A 101 20.08 -17.31 0.06
C VAL A 101 19.44 -18.46 0.83
N SER A 102 18.11 -18.54 0.81
CA SER A 102 17.37 -19.61 1.47
C SER A 102 16.04 -19.92 0.77
N THR A 103 15.29 -20.87 1.31
CA THR A 103 13.92 -21.18 0.85
C THR A 103 12.97 -19.99 0.91
N HIS A 104 13.21 -19.03 1.80
CA HIS A 104 12.29 -17.92 2.08
C HIS A 104 12.92 -16.53 1.90
N ALA A 105 14.18 -16.45 1.46
CA ALA A 105 14.87 -15.17 1.30
C ALA A 105 15.79 -15.13 0.07
N TYR A 106 15.81 -13.99 -0.60
CA TYR A 106 16.65 -13.71 -1.75
C TYR A 106 17.59 -12.53 -1.46
N HIS A 107 18.78 -12.59 -2.05
CA HIS A 107 19.73 -11.50 -2.09
C HIS A 107 19.54 -10.71 -3.38
N LEU A 108 19.31 -9.40 -3.27
CA LEU A 108 19.09 -8.50 -4.40
C LEU A 108 20.30 -7.58 -4.61
N LYS A 109 20.59 -7.25 -5.88
CA LYS A 109 21.53 -6.17 -6.21
C LYS A 109 20.83 -4.83 -5.98
N LEU A 110 21.10 -4.22 -4.83
CA LEU A 110 20.60 -2.88 -4.54
C LEU A 110 21.47 -1.82 -5.23
N PRO A 111 20.88 -0.70 -5.69
CA PRO A 111 21.64 0.43 -6.18
C PRO A 111 22.62 0.95 -5.12
N SER A 112 23.80 1.40 -5.55
CA SER A 112 24.89 1.86 -4.65
C SER A 112 24.51 3.05 -3.76
N GLN A 113 23.41 3.74 -4.08
CA GLN A 113 22.82 4.81 -3.29
C GLN A 113 22.10 4.34 -2.02
N TRP A 114 21.74 3.06 -1.89
CA TRP A 114 20.98 2.50 -0.75
C TRP A 114 21.85 1.73 0.25
N LYS A 115 22.95 2.34 0.69
CA LYS A 115 23.94 1.69 1.56
C LYS A 115 23.41 1.25 2.93
N SER A 116 22.32 1.86 3.40
CA SER A 116 21.71 1.55 4.71
C SER A 116 20.68 0.42 4.65
N ILE A 117 20.33 -0.09 3.47
CA ILE A 117 19.32 -1.13 3.31
C ILE A 117 20.04 -2.47 3.15
N HIS A 118 19.66 -3.46 3.96
CA HIS A 118 20.22 -4.81 3.84
C HIS A 118 19.73 -5.48 2.55
N PRO A 119 20.62 -6.13 1.77
CA PRO A 119 20.28 -6.69 0.45
C PRO A 119 19.50 -8.01 0.50
N VAL A 120 19.22 -8.55 1.69
CA VAL A 120 18.48 -9.80 1.87
C VAL A 120 17.03 -9.50 2.21
N PHE A 121 16.12 -9.94 1.35
CA PHE A 121 14.69 -9.72 1.48
C PHE A 121 13.92 -11.05 1.56
N PRO A 122 12.89 -11.15 2.41
CA PRO A 122 11.99 -12.29 2.42
C PRO A 122 11.12 -12.33 1.15
N ILE A 123 10.78 -13.53 0.70
CA ILE A 123 9.96 -13.76 -0.51
C ILE A 123 8.62 -13.03 -0.46
N SER A 124 8.01 -12.89 0.72
CA SER A 124 6.71 -12.21 0.87
C SER A 124 6.75 -10.71 0.52
N LEU A 125 7.93 -10.10 0.48
CA LEU A 125 8.12 -8.69 0.10
C LEU A 125 8.54 -8.54 -1.37
N LEU A 126 8.68 -9.64 -2.12
CA LEU A 126 9.13 -9.64 -3.50
C LEU A 126 8.00 -10.09 -4.42
N GLU A 127 7.79 -9.35 -5.50
CA GLU A 127 6.89 -9.75 -6.57
C GLU A 127 7.69 -10.29 -7.75
N PRO A 128 7.30 -11.43 -8.34
CA PRO A 128 7.93 -11.92 -9.56
C PRO A 128 7.83 -10.87 -10.66
N VAL A 129 8.95 -10.55 -11.29
CA VAL A 129 8.96 -9.65 -12.45
C VAL A 129 8.11 -10.29 -13.53
N LYS A 130 7.03 -9.60 -13.93
CA LYS A 130 6.22 -9.96 -15.09
C LYS A 130 7.03 -9.66 -16.35
N ILE A 131 7.91 -10.58 -16.72
CA ILE A 131 8.57 -10.53 -18.03
C ILE A 131 7.49 -10.91 -19.03
N SER A 132 6.93 -9.92 -19.71
CA SER A 132 6.10 -10.18 -20.89
C SER A 132 6.94 -11.02 -21.85
N THR A 133 6.49 -12.24 -22.14
CA THR A 133 7.15 -13.21 -23.04
C THR A 133 7.19 -12.75 -24.50
N ILE A 134 6.78 -11.51 -24.76
CA ILE A 134 6.86 -10.84 -26.05
C ILE A 134 8.31 -10.34 -26.15
N PRO A 135 9.10 -10.82 -27.13
CA PRO A 135 10.43 -10.29 -27.36
C PRO A 135 10.32 -8.79 -27.62
N ASN A 136 11.03 -8.00 -26.80
CA ASN A 136 11.21 -6.55 -26.91
C ASN A 136 10.05 -5.65 -26.36
N PRO A 137 10.17 -5.11 -25.12
CA PRO A 137 9.27 -4.09 -24.59
C PRO A 137 9.48 -2.70 -25.22
N HIS A 138 10.54 -2.53 -26.01
CA HIS A 138 10.66 -1.44 -26.98
C HIS A 138 10.32 -1.99 -28.36
N GLN A 139 9.05 -2.32 -28.60
CA GLN A 139 8.60 -2.20 -29.97
C GLN A 139 8.59 -0.69 -30.22
N GLU A 140 9.62 -0.21 -30.93
CA GLU A 140 9.63 1.13 -31.48
C GLU A 140 8.25 1.37 -32.04
N ALA A 141 7.68 2.50 -31.63
CA ALA A 141 6.37 2.92 -32.04
C ALA A 141 6.31 2.68 -33.60
N PRO A 142 5.23 2.09 -34.17
CA PRO A 142 5.12 1.76 -35.59
C PRO A 142 5.76 2.81 -36.51
N PRO A 143 6.59 2.41 -37.47
CA PRO A 143 7.28 3.36 -38.33
C PRO A 143 6.27 4.35 -38.96
N PRO A 144 6.54 5.66 -38.92
CA PRO A 144 5.61 6.66 -39.43
C PRO A 144 5.34 6.42 -40.91
N ILE A 145 4.08 6.50 -41.30
CA ILE A 145 3.71 6.42 -42.71
C ILE A 145 3.95 7.83 -43.29
N THR A 146 4.90 7.97 -44.22
CA THR A 146 5.12 9.26 -44.92
C THR A 146 4.02 9.49 -45.95
N ILE A 147 3.04 10.30 -45.60
CA ILE A 147 2.17 10.97 -46.56
C ILE A 147 2.52 12.46 -46.43
N GLU A 148 3.13 13.05 -47.46
CA GLU A 148 3.44 14.49 -47.50
C GLU A 148 4.39 15.03 -46.39
N GLU A 149 5.48 14.30 -46.09
CA GLU A 149 6.60 14.74 -45.23
C GLU A 149 6.28 14.96 -43.73
N GLU A 150 5.08 14.59 -43.24
CA GLU A 150 4.76 14.55 -41.80
C GLU A 150 4.57 13.10 -41.29
N GLU A 151 5.07 12.80 -40.08
CA GLU A 151 5.08 11.47 -39.47
C GLU A 151 3.72 11.11 -38.83
N GLU A 152 2.90 10.27 -39.50
CA GLU A 152 1.56 9.89 -39.02
C GLU A 152 1.42 8.42 -38.58
N TRP A 153 0.47 8.18 -37.67
CA TRP A 153 0.29 6.93 -36.92
C TRP A 153 -1.17 6.45 -36.96
N GLU A 154 -1.42 5.18 -37.31
CA GLU A 154 -2.78 4.66 -37.47
C GLU A 154 -3.44 4.32 -36.11
N VAL A 155 -4.51 5.04 -35.79
CA VAL A 155 -5.33 4.85 -34.59
C VAL A 155 -6.43 3.80 -34.84
N SER A 156 -6.65 2.88 -33.89
CA SER A 156 -7.76 1.91 -33.92
C SER A 156 -9.06 2.55 -33.45
N GLN A 157 -9.08 3.06 -32.21
CA GLN A 157 -10.24 3.71 -31.61
C GLN A 157 -9.85 4.62 -30.44
N VAL A 158 -10.74 5.54 -30.08
CA VAL A 158 -10.64 6.33 -28.85
C VAL A 158 -11.46 5.64 -27.77
N LEU A 159 -10.82 5.36 -26.63
CA LEU A 159 -11.44 4.66 -25.49
C LEU A 159 -12.02 5.62 -24.46
N ASP A 160 -11.42 6.79 -24.27
CA ASP A 160 -11.88 7.77 -23.29
C ASP A 160 -11.43 9.20 -23.63
N SER A 161 -12.03 10.21 -22.99
CA SER A 161 -11.59 11.60 -23.09
C SER A 161 -11.64 12.32 -21.73
N LYS A 162 -10.70 13.25 -21.53
CA LYS A 162 -10.64 14.07 -20.30
C LYS A 162 -10.07 15.46 -20.56
N LEU A 163 -10.42 16.39 -19.67
CA LEU A 163 -9.82 17.73 -19.63
C LEU A 163 -8.74 17.80 -18.55
N LYS A 164 -7.51 18.17 -18.93
CA LYS A 164 -6.41 18.44 -17.99
C LYS A 164 -5.86 19.83 -18.26
N ARG A 165 -5.93 20.71 -17.25
CA ARG A 165 -5.50 22.12 -17.36
C ARG A 165 -6.10 22.84 -18.59
N ARG A 166 -7.42 22.66 -18.81
CA ARG A 166 -8.18 23.20 -19.96
C ARG A 166 -7.75 22.68 -21.35
N LYS A 167 -6.85 21.71 -21.42
CA LYS A 167 -6.51 21.00 -22.67
C LYS A 167 -7.25 19.67 -22.72
N LEU A 168 -7.72 19.30 -23.91
CA LEU A 168 -8.43 18.06 -24.17
C LEU A 168 -7.43 16.94 -24.48
N TRP A 169 -7.66 15.77 -23.86
CA TRP A 169 -6.85 14.57 -24.02
C TRP A 169 -7.76 13.38 -24.33
N TYR A 170 -7.28 12.49 -25.19
CA TYR A 170 -7.94 11.25 -25.56
C TYR A 170 -7.09 10.05 -25.17
N LEU A 171 -7.73 8.99 -24.69
CA LEU A 171 -7.09 7.69 -24.50
C LEU A 171 -7.21 6.92 -25.81
N VAL A 172 -6.08 6.65 -26.44
CA VAL A 172 -6.02 6.10 -27.80
C VAL A 172 -5.62 4.63 -27.75
N GLU A 173 -6.38 3.79 -28.45
CA GLU A 173 -5.96 2.42 -28.80
C GLU A 173 -5.28 2.45 -30.17
N TRP A 174 -4.05 1.96 -30.23
CA TRP A 174 -3.24 1.92 -31.44
C TRP A 174 -3.53 0.66 -32.27
N LYS A 175 -3.61 0.80 -33.60
CA LYS A 175 -3.86 -0.35 -34.48
C LYS A 175 -2.63 -1.27 -34.54
N GLY A 176 -2.85 -2.58 -34.45
CA GLY A 176 -1.79 -3.59 -34.56
C GLY A 176 -1.17 -4.09 -33.24
N PHE A 177 -1.60 -3.56 -32.09
CA PHE A 177 -1.02 -3.90 -30.78
C PHE A 177 -1.88 -4.82 -29.89
N GLY A 178 -3.04 -5.30 -30.38
CA GLY A 178 -3.97 -6.12 -29.60
C GLY A 178 -4.71 -5.33 -28.50
N GLN A 179 -5.80 -5.88 -27.97
CA GLN A 179 -6.65 -5.26 -26.93
C GLN A 179 -5.98 -5.26 -25.53
N ASP A 180 -4.69 -4.96 -25.44
CA ASP A 180 -3.98 -4.87 -24.17
C ASP A 180 -4.20 -3.47 -23.55
N PRO A 181 -4.90 -3.34 -22.41
CA PRO A 181 -5.16 -2.05 -21.78
C PRO A 181 -3.90 -1.32 -21.31
N GLU A 182 -2.77 -2.02 -21.14
CA GLU A 182 -1.50 -1.39 -20.73
C GLU A 182 -0.81 -0.62 -21.86
N ARG A 183 -1.28 -0.77 -23.11
CA ARG A 183 -0.68 -0.14 -24.30
C ARG A 183 -1.44 1.08 -24.81
N SER A 184 -2.58 1.43 -24.19
CA SER A 184 -3.32 2.65 -24.53
C SER A 184 -2.67 3.89 -23.91
N THR A 185 -2.43 4.94 -24.70
CA THR A 185 -1.78 6.18 -24.23
C THR A 185 -2.72 7.37 -24.27
N TRP A 186 -2.49 8.32 -23.35
CA TRP A 186 -3.22 9.59 -23.34
C TRP A 186 -2.54 10.59 -24.27
N GLU A 187 -3.18 10.88 -25.40
CA GLU A 187 -2.69 11.83 -26.39
C GLU A 187 -3.48 13.14 -26.34
N PRO A 188 -2.84 14.30 -26.57
CA PRO A 188 -3.54 15.57 -26.70
C PRO A 188 -4.43 15.57 -27.95
N ALA A 189 -5.55 16.30 -27.90
CA ALA A 189 -6.48 16.40 -29.03
C ALA A 189 -5.84 16.96 -30.32
N GLU A 190 -4.72 17.69 -30.19
CA GLU A 190 -3.93 18.19 -31.32
C GLU A 190 -3.32 17.05 -32.16
N ASN A 191 -3.03 15.90 -31.55
CA ASN A 191 -2.45 14.73 -32.24
C ASN A 191 -3.48 13.93 -33.04
N LEU A 192 -4.79 14.14 -32.82
CA LEU A 192 -5.87 13.44 -33.53
C LEU A 192 -6.51 14.28 -34.64
N LYS A 193 -5.88 15.39 -35.05
CA LYS A 193 -6.38 16.25 -36.14
C LYS A 193 -6.57 15.49 -37.45
N ASN A 194 -5.73 14.48 -37.70
CA ASN A 194 -5.69 13.74 -38.96
C ASN A 194 -6.67 12.55 -38.93
N CYS A 195 -7.33 12.30 -37.80
CA CYS A 195 -8.33 11.23 -37.60
C CYS A 195 -9.66 11.78 -37.02
N PRO A 196 -10.32 12.74 -37.68
CA PRO A 196 -11.55 13.35 -37.15
C PRO A 196 -12.71 12.36 -37.06
N GLU A 197 -12.75 11.34 -37.93
CA GLU A 197 -13.82 10.35 -37.96
C GLU A 197 -13.86 9.47 -36.70
N ILE A 198 -12.70 9.11 -36.15
CA ILE A 198 -12.60 8.31 -34.92
C ILE A 198 -13.08 9.14 -33.72
N VAL A 199 -12.71 10.42 -33.67
CA VAL A 199 -13.15 11.34 -32.63
C VAL A 199 -14.66 11.58 -32.70
N LYS A 200 -15.21 11.78 -33.90
CA LYS A 200 -16.66 11.90 -34.11
C LYS A 200 -17.41 10.63 -33.69
N TYR A 201 -16.87 9.46 -34.04
CA TYR A 201 -17.45 8.17 -33.65
C TYR A 201 -17.47 7.99 -32.13
N PHE A 202 -16.39 8.36 -31.44
CA PHE A 202 -16.36 8.32 -29.98
C PHE A 202 -17.41 9.24 -29.34
N HIS A 203 -17.53 10.49 -29.80
CA HIS A 203 -18.50 11.44 -29.23
C HIS A 203 -19.95 11.17 -29.63
N SER A 204 -20.20 10.41 -30.70
CA SER A 204 -21.55 9.94 -31.01
C SER A 204 -22.02 8.86 -30.03
N LEU A 205 -21.10 8.03 -29.53
CA LEU A 205 -21.37 7.02 -28.50
C LEU A 205 -21.37 7.61 -27.09
N TYR A 206 -20.54 8.62 -26.84
CA TYR A 206 -20.35 9.23 -25.53
C TYR A 206 -20.53 10.75 -25.55
N PRO A 207 -21.76 11.26 -25.79
CA PRO A 207 -22.03 12.70 -25.91
C PRO A 207 -21.75 13.52 -24.64
N ASP A 208 -21.77 12.88 -23.45
CA ASP A 208 -21.49 13.54 -22.17
C ASP A 208 -19.98 13.76 -21.91
N LYS A 209 -19.12 13.12 -22.70
CA LYS A 209 -17.68 13.19 -22.53
C LYS A 209 -17.12 14.49 -23.12
N PRO A 210 -16.04 15.04 -22.56
CA PRO A 210 -15.51 16.32 -23.02
C PRO A 210 -15.01 16.21 -24.48
N GLY A 211 -15.64 16.95 -25.38
CA GLY A 211 -15.29 16.99 -26.80
C GLY A 211 -14.59 18.28 -27.24
N PRO A 212 -14.17 18.36 -28.51
CA PRO A 212 -13.51 19.55 -29.05
C PRO A 212 -14.48 20.74 -29.14
N ASN A 213 -15.79 20.47 -29.20
CA ASN A 213 -16.87 21.47 -29.18
C ASN A 213 -17.38 21.77 -27.76
N TYR A 214 -16.63 21.42 -26.71
CA TYR A 214 -17.04 21.68 -25.33
C TYR A 214 -16.95 23.19 -25.02
N SER A 215 -17.94 23.96 -25.47
CA SER A 215 -18.19 25.31 -24.98
C SER A 215 -19.03 25.22 -23.72
N LYS A 216 -18.54 25.74 -22.60
CA LYS A 216 -19.41 26.02 -21.46
C LYS A 216 -20.44 27.06 -21.89
N ALA A 217 -21.72 26.70 -21.82
CA ALA A 217 -22.76 27.65 -21.42
C ALA A 217 -22.48 28.12 -19.99
#